data_AF-A0A931EL35-F1
#
_entry.id   AF-A0A931EL35-F1
#
_cell.length_a   1.000
_cell.length_b   1.000
_cell.length_c   1.000
_cell.angle_alpha   90.00
_cell.angle_beta   90.00
_cell.angle_gamma   90.00
#
_symmetry.space_group_name_H-M   'P 1'
#
loop_
_entity.id
_entity.type
_entity.pdbx_description
1 polymer ?
#
loop_
_entity_poly.entity_id
_entity_poly.type
_entity_poly.pdbx_seq_one_letter_code
_entity_poly.pdbx_strand_id
1 'polypeptide(L)' 'MPQVHTYLKAQTFEALQRRARARGLKLSELLREILEAEAQPLLRPSLMRLAGSWEGELQRPPQGELETRREL' A
#
# COMPACT_ATOMS: atom_id res chain seq x y z
N MET A 1 0.86 -15.89 -5.10
CA MET A 1 0.60 -14.46 -4.85
C MET A 1 1.29 -14.04 -3.57
N PRO A 2 1.83 -12.81 -3.48
CA PRO A 2 2.40 -12.31 -2.24
C PRO A 2 1.32 -12.29 -1.14
N GLN A 3 1.71 -12.66 0.08
CA GLN A 3 0.83 -12.56 1.25
C GLN A 3 1.09 -11.21 1.93
N VAL A 4 0.03 -10.43 2.13
CA VAL A 4 0.10 -9.14 2.82
C VAL A 4 -0.54 -9.29 4.19
N HIS A 5 0.26 -9.06 5.23
CA HIS A 5 -0.22 -9.04 6.60
C HIS A 5 -0.49 -7.60 7.00
N THR A 6 -1.69 -7.34 7.53
CA THR A 6 -2.14 -5.98 7.87
C THR A 6 -2.84 -6.02 9.22
N TYR A 7 -2.69 -4.94 9.98
CA TYR A 7 -3.40 -4.76 11.24
C TYR A 7 -4.68 -3.96 11.01
N LEU A 8 -5.80 -4.52 11.46
CA LEU A 8 -7.10 -3.85 11.46
C LEU A 8 -7.56 -3.64 12.89
N LYS A 9 -8.26 -2.53 13.14
CA LYS A 9 -9.01 -2.36 14.39
C LYS A 9 -10.03 -3.49 14.50
N ALA A 10 -10.22 -4.05 15.70
CA ALA A 10 -11.13 -5.19 15.93
C ALA A 10 -12.54 -4.92 15.38
N GLN A 11 -13.08 -3.73 15.63
CA GLN A 11 -14.39 -3.32 15.12
C GLN A 11 -14.51 -3.38 13.58
N THR A 12 -13.43 -3.02 12.87
CA THR A 12 -13.38 -3.04 11.41
C THR A 12 -13.34 -4.47 10.90
N PHE A 13 -12.52 -5.32 11.53
CA PHE A 13 -12.46 -6.74 11.21
C PHE A 13 -13.82 -7.43 11.36
N GLU A 14 -14.50 -7.21 12.49
CA GLU A 14 -15.83 -7.75 12.76
C GLU A 14 -16.87 -7.28 11.73
N ALA A 15 -16.86 -5.99 11.39
CA ALA A 15 -17.75 -5.44 10.37
C ALA A 15 -17.53 -6.11 8.99
N LEU A 16 -16.27 -6.28 8.58
CA LEU A 16 -15.92 -6.94 7.33
C LEU A 16 -16.31 -8.42 7.34
N GLN A 17 -16.08 -9.13 8.44
CA GLN A 17 -16.43 -10.53 8.57
C GLN A 17 -17.95 -10.75 8.49
N ARG A 18 -18.75 -9.91 9.17
CA ARG A 18 -20.22 -9.95 9.06
C ARG A 18 -20.68 -9.69 7.62
N ARG A 19 -20.10 -8.69 6.95
CA ARG A 19 -20.42 -8.37 5.56
C ARG A 19 -20.08 -9.52 4.61
N ALA A 20 -18.95 -10.20 4.81
CA ALA A 20 -18.56 -11.35 3.99
C ALA A 20 -19.54 -12.51 4.17
N ARG A 21 -19.89 -12.84 5.43
CA ARG A 21 -20.86 -13.90 5.75
C ARG A 21 -22.24 -13.62 5.18
N ALA A 22 -22.73 -12.38 5.29
CA ALA A 22 -24.03 -11.97 4.74
C ALA A 22 -24.11 -12.15 3.21
N ARG A 23 -22.96 -12.10 2.52
CA ARG A 23 -22.85 -12.31 1.08
C ARG A 23 -22.45 -13.74 0.69
N GLY A 24 -22.23 -14.63 1.65
CA GLY A 24 -21.73 -16.00 1.40
C GLY A 24 -20.31 -16.05 0.84
N LEU A 25 -19.51 -14.99 1.05
CA LEU A 25 -18.15 -14.87 0.54
C LEU A 25 -17.11 -15.17 1.63
N LYS A 26 -15.92 -15.62 1.22
CA LYS A 26 -14.74 -15.59 2.10
C LYS A 26 -14.31 -14.14 2.34
N LEU A 27 -13.71 -13.88 3.49
CA LEU A 27 -13.21 -12.54 3.82
C LEU A 27 -12.18 -12.06 2.78
N SER A 28 -11.31 -12.94 2.28
CA SER A 28 -10.34 -12.63 1.25
C SER A 28 -10.98 -12.22 -0.09
N GLU A 29 -12.11 -12.82 -0.44
CA GLU A 29 -12.86 -12.49 -1.67
C GLU A 29 -13.51 -11.12 -1.55
N LEU A 30 -14.13 -10.83 -0.40
CA LEU A 30 -14.68 -9.51 -0.12
C LEU A 30 -13.59 -8.43 -0.16
N LEU A 31 -12.43 -8.69 0.45
CA LEU A 31 -11.30 -7.75 0.44
C LEU A 31 -10.78 -7.52 -0.98
N ARG A 32 -10.70 -8.58 -1.79
CA ARG A 32 -10.33 -8.46 -3.20
C ARG A 32 -11.29 -7.54 -3.96
N GLU A 33 -12.59 -7.74 -3.82
CA GLU A 33 -13.59 -6.88 -4.50
C GLU A 33 -13.46 -5.41 -4.08
N ILE A 34 -13.28 -5.15 -2.78
CA ILE A 34 -13.08 -3.79 -2.27
C ILE A 34 -11.82 -3.17 -2.88
N LEU A 35 -10.70 -3.91 -2.88
CA LEU A 35 -9.46 -3.43 -3.45
C LEU A 35 -9.56 -3.22 -4.96
N GLU A 36 -10.22 -4.10 -5.71
CA GLU A 36 -10.41 -3.94 -7.15
C GLU A 36 -11.25 -2.70 -7.47
N ALA A 37 -12.30 -2.43 -6.69
CA ALA A 37 -13.13 -1.22 -6.85
C ALA A 37 -12.36 0.07 -6.52
N GLU A 38 -11.59 0.08 -5.42
CA GLU A 38 -10.86 1.25 -4.94
C GLU A 38 -9.51 1.47 -5.67
N ALA A 39 -8.91 0.41 -6.22
CA ALA A 39 -7.65 0.50 -6.95
C ALA A 39 -7.84 0.98 -8.40
N GLN A 40 -9.00 0.78 -9.02
CA GLN A 40 -9.24 1.25 -10.39
C GLN A 40 -8.90 2.73 -10.61
N PRO A 41 -9.27 3.66 -9.72
CA PRO A 41 -8.84 5.06 -9.81
C PRO A 41 -7.32 5.29 -9.69
N LEU A 42 -6.59 4.39 -9.01
CA LEU A 42 -5.15 4.46 -8.76
C LEU A 42 -4.32 3.76 -9.85
N LEU A 43 -4.90 2.83 -10.59
CA LEU A 43 -4.30 2.15 -11.74
C LEU A 43 -4.23 3.05 -13.00
N ARG A 44 -4.29 4.39 -12.85
CA ARG A 44 -4.10 5.30 -13.98
C ARG A 44 -2.73 5.05 -14.59
N PRO A 45 -2.63 4.87 -15.92
CA PRO A 45 -1.35 4.67 -16.60
C PRO A 45 -0.31 5.77 -16.33
N SER A 46 -0.76 6.97 -15.95
CA SER A 46 0.10 8.08 -15.53
C SER A 46 0.71 7.88 -14.14
N LEU A 47 -0.05 7.40 -13.16
CA LEU A 47 0.45 7.12 -11.82
C LEU A 47 1.38 5.91 -11.82
N MET A 48 1.06 4.87 -12.58
CA MET A 48 1.93 3.70 -12.73
C MET A 48 3.23 4.03 -13.45
N ARG A 49 3.19 4.96 -14.41
CA ARG A 49 4.41 5.55 -14.96
C ARG A 49 5.23 6.18 -13.84
N LEU A 50 4.65 7.03 -13.00
CA LEU A 50 5.35 7.69 -11.90
C LEU A 50 5.92 6.73 -10.85
N ALA A 51 5.18 5.67 -10.52
CA ALA A 51 5.57 4.68 -9.51
C ALA A 51 6.65 3.70 -10.00
N GLY A 52 6.81 3.54 -11.31
CA GLY A 52 7.82 2.70 -11.95
C GLY A 52 8.89 3.45 -12.74
N SER A 53 8.83 4.79 -12.84
CA SER A 53 9.67 5.57 -13.76
C SER A 53 11.09 5.83 -13.26
N TRP A 54 11.56 5.13 -12.23
CA TRP A 54 12.98 5.18 -11.96
C TRP A 54 13.69 4.23 -12.94
N GLU A 55 14.12 4.79 -14.07
CA GLU A 55 15.02 4.18 -15.03
C GLU A 55 16.36 4.94 -14.95
N GLY A 56 17.40 4.27 -14.48
CA GLY A 56 18.74 4.85 -14.34
C GLY A 56 19.68 3.91 -13.59
N GLU A 57 20.98 4.20 -13.59
CA GLU A 57 21.90 3.57 -12.63
C GLU A 57 21.75 4.24 -11.27
N LEU A 58 21.79 3.44 -10.20
CA LEU A 58 21.62 3.92 -8.82
C LEU A 58 22.91 4.58 -8.36
N GLN A 59 23.21 5.76 -8.91
CA GLN A 59 24.35 6.55 -8.49
C GLN A 59 24.00 7.30 -7.21
N ARG A 60 24.68 6.93 -6.13
CA ARG A 60 24.60 7.67 -4.87
C ARG A 60 25.11 9.09 -5.14
N PRO A 61 24.34 10.15 -4.83
CA PRO A 61 24.85 11.50 -4.93
C PRO A 61 26.02 11.68 -3.96
N PRO A 62 26.98 12.58 -4.27
CA PRO A 62 28.07 12.89 -3.36
C PRO A 62 27.47 13.32 -2.01
N GLN A 63 27.92 12.68 -0.93
CA GLN A 63 27.54 13.12 0.41
C GLN A 63 28.31 14.40 0.72
N GLY A 64 27.59 15.48 1.00
CA GLY A 64 28.19 16.72 1.49
C GLY A 64 28.79 16.57 2.89
N GLU A 65 29.31 17.66 3.43
CA GLU A 65 29.84 17.69 4.79
C GLU A 65 28.75 17.37 5.82
N LEU A 66 29.15 16.73 6.92
CA LEU A 66 28.26 16.48 8.04
C LEU A 66 27.87 17.80 8.70
N GLU A 67 26.58 17.96 9.01
CA GLU A 67 26.09 19.10 9.79
C GLU A 67 26.74 19.07 11.18
N THR A 68 27.57 20.06 11.49
CA THR A 68 28.15 20.22 12.82
C THR A 68 27.20 21.04 13.67
N ARG A 69 26.63 20.40 14.70
CA ARG A 69 25.88 21.09 15.75
C ARG A 69 26.81 21.34 16.94
N ARG A 70 26.79 22.56 17.49
CA ARG A 70 27.45 22.83 18.77
C ARG A 70 26.77 21.98 19.84
N GLU A 71 27.58 21.27 20.62
CA GLU A 71 27.13 20.65 21.87
C GLU A 71 26.57 21.76 22.78
N LEU A 72 25.37 21.53 23.32
CA LEU A 72 24.68 22.44 24.24
C LEU A 72 25.33 22.41 25.63
#